data_AF-A0A5E4Y511-F1
#
_entry.id   AF-A0A5E4Y511-F1
#
_cell.length_a   1.000
_cell.length_b   1.000
_cell.length_c   1.000
_cell.angle_alpha   90.00
_cell.angle_beta   90.00
_cell.angle_gamma   90.00
#
_symmetry.space_group_name_H-M   'P 1'
#
loop_
_entity.id
_entity.type
_entity.pdbx_description
1 polymer ?
#
loop_
_entity_poly.entity_id
_entity_poly.type
_entity_poly.pdbx_seq_one_letter_code
_entity_poly.pdbx_strand_id
1 'polypeptide(L)'
;MDRDDVSVLAAAAAVLEAPRVTEATGNNLDPATDPATVEIPVYTGKALDDLVTLNWRGRSAAANFSDALRVSASAVTRVQRFSVPGTVILAGEGGTVSATYTVTHRNGVTDTSRALTLQIGEPAPEPGLVDPPVIDGVVGGVLNLESVPAQGASATIRPYAGMARFDVVFINIDNARWEDAKRIELPTDVNQPVRFTIPREVLASISGREVVVKTQVMLANGTLIHSNDSRIRVLEPVGALPAVDVPQAQSQTIDPVTLSTPTVQVRVRPYPGIATGDVVELSWTNASGAPAPFVARSTVGATPQDDILFEVPRIHVDQNVDRSATISYAVVRGTAMPVRSAAYLLYVGAPFDAPATIDLAVHGYIIGERPPLAPPNFAMLTREARFGTAPYTYRSDDTTVAQIDANGRVTATGNGTVRITATDGLGQSRSFTLTVRGARQMFFVSGNQTQAGARIACTTARLVLPSVEEMQAFWRTYFPSSGPVGRYMGWQSYHFWTSTSLDAATAVTYDLSGGSEERNVSGRRLTDRLQVVGITPP
;
A
#
# COMPACT_ATOMS: atom_id res chain seq x y z
N MET A 1 -18.81 88.47 -63.16
CA MET A 1 -18.69 87.05 -63.57
C MET A 1 -17.26 86.68 -63.20
N ASP A 2 -16.95 85.85 -62.21
CA ASP A 2 -17.62 84.72 -61.55
C ASP A 2 -17.10 84.67 -60.09
N ARG A 3 -17.99 84.49 -59.10
CA ARG A 3 -18.20 83.26 -58.29
C ARG A 3 -17.09 82.91 -57.29
N ASP A 4 -17.34 83.40 -56.06
CA ASP A 4 -17.48 82.64 -54.82
C ASP A 4 -16.49 81.50 -54.52
N ASP A 5 -15.62 81.85 -53.57
CA ASP A 5 -15.05 81.04 -52.50
C ASP A 5 -15.95 79.87 -52.06
N VAL A 6 -15.44 78.63 -52.19
CA VAL A 6 -15.95 77.49 -51.44
C VAL A 6 -14.77 76.77 -50.79
N SER A 7 -14.53 77.15 -49.55
CA SER A 7 -13.83 76.37 -48.53
C SER A 7 -14.52 75.02 -48.33
N VAL A 8 -13.88 73.93 -48.76
CA VAL A 8 -14.29 72.56 -48.43
C VAL A 8 -13.66 72.22 -47.07
N LEU A 9 -14.45 72.35 -46.01
CA LEU A 9 -14.15 71.81 -44.68
C LEU A 9 -14.10 70.27 -44.77
N ALA A 10 -12.92 69.69 -44.55
CA ALA A 10 -12.77 68.29 -44.24
C ALA A 10 -13.47 68.01 -42.89
N ALA A 11 -14.60 67.29 -42.94
CA ALA A 11 -15.30 66.83 -41.75
C ALA A 11 -14.40 65.85 -40.97
N ALA A 12 -14.05 66.22 -39.74
CA ALA A 12 -13.37 65.32 -38.80
C ALA A 12 -14.27 64.10 -38.53
N ALA A 13 -13.73 62.89 -38.73
CA ALA A 13 -14.42 61.64 -38.44
C ALA A 13 -14.83 61.60 -36.95
N ALA A 14 -16.11 61.35 -36.68
CA ALA A 14 -16.62 61.24 -35.33
C ALA A 14 -16.06 59.96 -34.68
N VAL A 15 -15.20 60.09 -33.68
CA VAL A 15 -14.61 58.94 -32.96
C VAL A 15 -15.68 58.29 -32.10
N LEU A 16 -16.05 57.04 -32.41
CA LEU A 16 -17.06 56.30 -31.65
C LEU A 16 -16.52 55.87 -30.27
N GLU A 17 -17.41 55.74 -29.29
CA GLU A 17 -17.05 55.27 -27.94
C GLU A 17 -16.52 53.83 -27.95
N ALA A 18 -15.70 53.46 -26.97
CA ALA A 18 -15.19 52.08 -26.87
C ALA A 18 -16.33 51.10 -26.57
N PRO A 19 -16.24 49.83 -27.04
CA PRO A 19 -17.17 48.79 -26.60
C PRO A 19 -16.98 48.50 -25.10
N ARG A 20 -17.92 47.77 -24.51
CA ARG A 20 -17.84 47.25 -23.13
C ARG A 20 -17.91 45.72 -23.14
N VAL A 21 -17.25 45.07 -22.20
CA VAL A 21 -17.39 43.61 -21.99
C VAL A 21 -18.02 43.39 -20.63
N THR A 22 -19.15 42.69 -20.59
CA THR A 22 -19.97 42.60 -19.36
C THR A 22 -19.37 41.72 -18.29
N GLU A 23 -18.59 40.72 -18.70
CA GLU A 23 -17.93 39.72 -17.85
C GLU A 23 -16.58 40.24 -17.33
N ALA A 24 -16.09 41.37 -17.87
CA ALA A 24 -14.86 41.98 -17.39
C ALA A 24 -15.08 42.77 -16.09
N THR A 25 -14.22 42.55 -15.10
CA THR A 25 -14.17 43.35 -13.88
C THR A 25 -13.08 44.42 -14.05
N GLY A 26 -13.48 45.66 -14.30
CA GLY A 26 -12.54 46.70 -14.74
C GLY A 26 -12.00 46.39 -16.14
N ASN A 27 -10.68 46.29 -16.28
CA ASN A 27 -10.04 45.86 -17.53
C ASN A 27 -9.58 44.39 -17.50
N ASN A 28 -10.01 43.59 -16.51
CA ASN A 28 -9.59 42.20 -16.38
C ASN A 28 -10.74 41.25 -16.74
N LEU A 29 -10.45 40.26 -17.57
CA LEU A 29 -11.38 39.20 -17.98
C LEU A 29 -10.82 37.83 -17.56
N ASP A 30 -11.66 36.99 -16.95
CA ASP A 30 -11.31 35.63 -16.54
C ASP A 30 -11.08 34.74 -17.79
N PRO A 31 -9.94 34.04 -17.93
CA PRO A 31 -9.66 33.17 -19.08
C PRO A 31 -10.66 32.00 -19.22
N ALA A 32 -11.37 31.62 -18.16
CA ALA A 32 -12.39 30.57 -18.19
C ALA A 32 -13.79 31.08 -18.63
N THR A 33 -13.92 32.37 -18.95
CA THR A 33 -15.20 32.95 -19.41
C THR A 33 -15.62 32.34 -20.75
N ASP A 34 -16.82 31.75 -20.81
CA ASP A 34 -17.40 31.21 -22.05
C ASP A 34 -18.93 31.41 -22.12
N PRO A 35 -19.45 32.26 -23.01
CA PRO A 35 -18.76 33.28 -23.83
C PRO A 35 -18.54 34.60 -23.07
N ALA A 36 -17.78 35.54 -23.65
CA ALA A 36 -17.82 36.95 -23.23
C ALA A 36 -18.70 37.78 -24.17
N THR A 37 -19.52 38.65 -23.59
CA THR A 37 -20.46 39.51 -24.30
C THR A 37 -19.86 40.90 -24.48
N VAL A 38 -19.65 41.29 -25.73
CA VAL A 38 -19.21 42.64 -26.11
C VAL A 38 -20.43 43.50 -26.44
N GLU A 39 -20.68 44.53 -25.64
CA GLU A 39 -21.72 45.53 -25.87
C GLU A 39 -21.17 46.76 -26.59
N ILE A 40 -21.78 47.08 -27.73
CA ILE A 40 -21.52 48.29 -28.48
C ILE A 40 -22.60 49.32 -28.09
N PRO A 41 -22.21 50.50 -27.56
CA PRO A 41 -23.17 51.53 -27.15
C PRO A 41 -23.98 52.05 -28.35
N VAL A 42 -25.13 52.66 -28.07
CA VAL A 42 -25.90 53.37 -29.11
C VAL A 42 -25.08 54.57 -29.57
N TYR A 43 -24.47 54.45 -30.74
CA TYR A 43 -23.61 55.48 -31.30
C TYR A 43 -24.42 56.57 -32.01
N THR A 44 -23.86 57.78 -32.06
CA THR A 44 -24.48 58.92 -32.75
C THR A 44 -24.64 58.61 -34.24
N GLY A 45 -25.85 58.83 -34.79
CA GLY A 45 -26.14 58.55 -36.19
C GLY A 45 -26.49 57.09 -36.52
N LYS A 46 -26.64 56.22 -35.51
CA LYS A 46 -27.07 54.82 -35.71
C LYS A 46 -28.36 54.74 -36.52
N ALA A 47 -28.30 54.06 -37.66
CA ALA A 47 -29.40 53.94 -38.60
C ALA A 47 -29.68 52.48 -38.99
N LEU A 48 -30.87 52.24 -39.55
CA LEU A 48 -31.22 50.94 -40.12
C LEU A 48 -30.22 50.56 -41.23
N ASP A 49 -29.76 49.31 -41.20
CA ASP A 49 -28.79 48.68 -42.12
C ASP A 49 -27.32 49.10 -41.98
N ASP A 50 -26.95 49.89 -40.96
CA ASP A 50 -25.53 50.06 -40.64
C ASP A 50 -24.89 48.68 -40.37
N LEU A 51 -23.71 48.42 -40.92
CA LEU A 51 -22.96 47.20 -40.65
C LEU A 51 -21.95 47.46 -39.53
N VAL A 52 -22.20 46.88 -38.36
CA VAL A 52 -21.30 46.97 -37.21
C VAL A 52 -20.40 45.74 -37.19
N THR A 53 -19.08 45.93 -37.27
CA THR A 53 -18.10 44.83 -37.25
C THR A 53 -17.26 44.93 -35.98
N LEU A 54 -17.31 43.90 -35.13
CA LEU A 54 -16.43 43.72 -33.98
C LEU A 54 -15.05 43.23 -34.45
N ASN A 55 -14.00 43.79 -33.88
CA ASN A 55 -12.62 43.39 -34.06
C ASN A 55 -11.99 43.14 -32.69
N TRP A 56 -11.79 41.87 -32.35
CA TRP A 56 -11.13 41.40 -31.14
C TRP A 56 -9.73 40.92 -31.51
N ARG A 57 -8.68 41.57 -31.00
CA ARG A 57 -7.29 41.27 -31.37
C ARG A 57 -6.43 40.93 -30.15
N GLY A 58 -5.92 39.71 -30.11
CA GLY A 58 -4.94 39.23 -29.14
C GLY A 58 -3.53 39.12 -29.72
N ARG A 59 -2.59 38.58 -28.93
CA ARG A 59 -1.17 38.41 -29.33
C ARG A 59 -0.94 37.29 -30.35
N SER A 60 -1.87 36.34 -30.45
CA SER A 60 -1.79 35.19 -31.35
C SER A 60 -2.96 35.17 -32.32
N ALA A 61 -2.81 34.46 -33.44
CA ALA A 61 -3.91 34.30 -34.40
C ALA A 61 -5.12 33.57 -33.79
N ALA A 62 -4.89 32.64 -32.85
CA ALA A 62 -5.95 31.92 -32.14
C ALA A 62 -6.73 32.81 -31.15
N ALA A 63 -6.13 33.92 -30.70
CA ALA A 63 -6.75 34.91 -29.83
C ALA A 63 -7.43 36.06 -30.60
N ASN A 64 -7.57 35.95 -31.92
CA ASN A 64 -8.25 36.93 -32.77
C ASN A 64 -9.67 36.46 -33.11
N PHE A 65 -10.63 37.38 -33.08
CA PHE A 65 -12.01 37.13 -33.47
C PHE A 65 -12.61 38.36 -34.14
N SER A 66 -13.49 38.14 -35.10
CA SER A 66 -14.25 39.21 -35.74
C SER A 66 -15.62 38.66 -36.13
N ASP A 67 -16.63 39.51 -35.98
CA ASP A 67 -18.01 39.20 -36.31
C ASP A 67 -18.70 40.49 -36.73
N ALA A 68 -19.74 40.40 -37.56
CA ALA A 68 -20.43 41.56 -38.10
C ALA A 68 -21.95 41.38 -38.08
N LEU A 69 -22.65 42.38 -37.56
CA LEU A 69 -24.11 42.40 -37.47
C LEU A 69 -24.66 43.69 -38.08
N ARG A 70 -25.75 43.57 -38.83
CA ARG A 70 -26.49 44.73 -39.32
C ARG A 70 -27.43 45.27 -38.25
N VAL A 71 -27.60 46.58 -38.24
CA VAL A 71 -28.58 47.25 -37.39
C VAL A 71 -29.99 47.01 -37.94
N SER A 72 -30.82 46.28 -37.21
CA SER A 72 -32.24 46.10 -37.50
C SER A 72 -33.08 47.28 -36.99
N ALA A 73 -34.35 47.37 -37.42
CA ALA A 73 -35.25 48.46 -37.00
C ALA A 73 -35.44 48.54 -35.47
N SER A 74 -35.44 47.39 -34.78
CA SER A 74 -35.54 47.33 -33.32
C SER A 74 -34.22 47.58 -32.58
N ALA A 75 -33.08 47.52 -33.29
CA ALA A 75 -31.75 47.75 -32.73
C ALA A 75 -31.27 49.20 -32.86
N VAL A 76 -32.00 50.08 -33.55
CA VAL A 76 -31.61 51.50 -33.72
C VAL A 76 -31.50 52.22 -32.37
N THR A 77 -32.36 51.89 -31.40
CA THR A 77 -32.41 52.54 -30.08
C THR A 77 -31.80 51.69 -28.96
N ARG A 78 -31.09 50.60 -29.29
CA ARG A 78 -30.56 49.63 -28.33
C ARG A 78 -29.09 49.33 -28.59
N VAL A 79 -28.38 48.89 -27.55
CA VAL A 79 -27.00 48.39 -27.67
C VAL A 79 -26.96 47.15 -28.56
N GLN A 80 -25.87 46.99 -29.32
CA GLN A 80 -25.61 45.78 -30.12
C GLN A 80 -24.72 44.85 -29.30
N ARG A 81 -25.01 43.55 -29.28
CA ARG A 81 -24.23 42.55 -28.53
C ARG A 81 -23.56 41.56 -29.48
N PHE A 82 -22.30 41.28 -29.21
CA PHE A 82 -21.51 40.23 -29.86
C PHE A 82 -21.07 39.21 -28.82
N SER A 83 -20.91 37.96 -29.23
CA SER A 83 -20.47 36.87 -28.36
C SER A 83 -19.09 36.39 -28.80
N VAL A 84 -18.08 36.60 -27.96
CA VAL A 84 -16.72 36.09 -28.20
C VAL A 84 -16.60 34.71 -27.56
N PRO A 85 -16.29 33.65 -28.31
CA PRO A 85 -16.21 32.28 -27.78
C PRO A 85 -15.12 32.13 -26.70
N GLY A 86 -15.37 31.28 -25.69
CA GLY A 86 -14.40 31.00 -24.63
C GLY A 86 -13.07 30.44 -25.13
N THR A 87 -13.05 29.74 -26.26
CA THR A 87 -11.80 29.25 -26.89
C THR A 87 -10.90 30.38 -27.37
N VAL A 88 -11.47 31.51 -27.84
CA VAL A 88 -10.70 32.71 -28.23
C VAL A 88 -10.19 33.45 -27.00
N ILE A 89 -10.98 33.49 -25.92
CA ILE A 89 -10.61 34.12 -24.65
C ILE A 89 -9.46 33.34 -24.00
N LEU A 90 -9.60 32.02 -23.87
CA LEU A 90 -8.56 31.13 -23.34
C LEU A 90 -7.25 31.23 -24.16
N ALA A 91 -7.32 31.35 -25.48
CA ALA A 91 -6.15 31.55 -26.33
C ALA A 91 -5.39 32.87 -26.07
N GLY A 92 -6.03 33.83 -25.40
CA GLY A 92 -5.45 35.11 -24.98
C GLY A 92 -4.90 35.11 -23.55
N GLU A 93 -5.00 34.02 -22.80
CA GLU A 93 -4.58 33.90 -21.40
C GLU A 93 -3.14 34.38 -21.18
N GLY A 94 -2.92 35.15 -20.10
CA GLY A 94 -1.64 35.74 -19.76
C GLY A 94 -1.27 37.00 -20.53
N GLY A 95 -2.11 37.41 -21.48
CA GLY A 95 -1.87 38.55 -22.38
C GLY A 95 -2.94 39.63 -22.34
N THR A 96 -2.73 40.65 -23.17
CA THR A 96 -3.66 41.76 -23.40
C THR A 96 -4.37 41.60 -24.74
N VAL A 97 -5.67 41.89 -24.77
CA VAL A 97 -6.51 41.95 -25.96
C VAL A 97 -6.98 43.38 -26.20
N SER A 98 -7.10 43.78 -27.47
CA SER A 98 -7.75 45.03 -27.90
C SER A 98 -9.07 44.72 -28.62
N ALA A 99 -10.18 45.22 -28.08
CA ALA A 99 -11.51 45.17 -28.71
C ALA A 99 -11.89 46.54 -29.30
N THR A 100 -12.16 46.57 -30.60
CA THR A 100 -12.67 47.74 -31.33
C THR A 100 -13.87 47.33 -32.19
N TYR A 101 -14.66 48.30 -32.65
CA TYR A 101 -15.67 48.06 -33.68
C TYR A 101 -15.64 49.13 -34.77
N THR A 102 -16.08 48.76 -35.97
CA THR A 102 -16.28 49.67 -37.09
C THR A 102 -17.75 49.71 -37.49
N VAL A 103 -18.26 50.88 -37.81
CA VAL A 103 -19.62 51.07 -38.32
C VAL A 103 -19.53 51.52 -39.76
N THR A 104 -20.00 50.70 -40.70
CA THR A 104 -20.14 51.08 -42.10
C THR A 104 -21.58 51.50 -42.36
N HIS A 105 -21.76 52.80 -42.58
CA HIS A 105 -23.06 53.43 -42.88
C HIS A 105 -23.51 53.10 -44.32
N ARG A 106 -24.80 53.29 -44.62
CA ARG A 106 -25.37 53.03 -45.97
C ARG A 106 -24.72 53.85 -47.09
N ASN A 107 -24.14 55.01 -46.77
CA ASN A 107 -23.40 55.85 -47.72
C ASN A 107 -21.96 55.35 -47.98
N GLY A 108 -21.55 54.24 -47.36
CA GLY A 108 -20.22 53.64 -47.48
C GLY A 108 -19.16 54.25 -46.56
N VAL A 109 -19.48 55.32 -45.81
CA VAL A 109 -18.56 55.90 -44.82
C VAL A 109 -18.41 54.93 -43.67
N THR A 110 -17.17 54.74 -43.20
CA THR A 110 -16.87 53.88 -42.06
C THR A 110 -16.25 54.67 -40.92
N ASP A 111 -16.88 54.59 -39.76
CA ASP A 111 -16.36 55.15 -38.51
C ASP A 111 -15.79 54.03 -37.63
N THR A 112 -14.75 54.33 -36.85
CA THR A 112 -14.08 53.37 -35.96
C THR A 112 -14.16 53.81 -34.51
N SER A 113 -14.35 52.85 -33.61
CA SER A 113 -14.37 53.09 -32.17
C SER A 113 -13.00 53.31 -31.56
N ARG A 114 -12.99 53.91 -30.36
CA ARG A 114 -11.86 53.74 -29.44
C ARG A 114 -11.67 52.26 -29.08
N ALA A 115 -10.45 51.89 -28.72
CA ALA A 115 -10.14 50.54 -28.27
C ALA A 115 -10.43 50.36 -26.78
N LEU A 116 -11.07 49.25 -26.43
CA LEU A 116 -11.06 48.70 -25.08
C LEU A 116 -9.87 47.73 -24.98
N THR A 117 -9.00 47.93 -24.00
CA THR A 117 -7.89 47.00 -23.71
C THR A 117 -8.25 46.16 -22.49
N LEU A 118 -8.19 44.83 -22.65
CA LEU A 118 -8.47 43.86 -21.60
C LEU A 118 -7.22 43.03 -21.29
N GLN A 119 -6.95 42.78 -20.02
CA GLN A 119 -6.00 41.78 -19.53
C GLN A 119 -6.75 40.46 -19.32
N ILE A 120 -6.30 39.38 -19.96
CA ILE A 120 -6.91 38.05 -19.83
C ILE A 120 -6.13 37.24 -18.81
N GLY A 121 -6.76 36.97 -17.66
CA GLY A 121 -6.12 36.29 -16.54
C GLY A 121 -4.91 37.04 -15.95
N GLU A 122 -4.17 36.35 -15.11
CA GLU A 122 -2.91 36.87 -14.54
C GLU A 122 -1.86 37.03 -15.64
N PRO A 123 -1.09 38.14 -15.67
CA PRO A 123 -0.01 38.31 -16.64
C PRO A 123 0.94 37.10 -16.62
N ALA A 124 1.28 36.59 -17.81
CA ALA A 124 2.31 35.55 -17.89
C ALA A 124 3.60 36.10 -17.26
N PRO A 125 4.26 35.36 -16.35
CA PRO A 125 5.50 35.81 -15.73
C PRO A 125 6.54 36.09 -16.82
N GLU A 126 7.22 37.23 -16.73
CA GLU A 126 8.29 37.56 -17.67
C GLU A 126 9.38 36.48 -17.56
N PRO A 127 9.90 35.96 -18.68
CA PRO A 127 10.98 35.00 -18.63
C PRO A 127 12.21 35.67 -18.02
N GLY A 128 12.77 35.07 -16.98
CA GLY A 128 14.04 35.47 -16.38
C GLY A 128 15.13 35.58 -17.44
N LEU A 129 15.97 36.59 -17.30
CA LEU A 129 17.04 36.92 -18.25
C LEU A 129 18.28 36.01 -18.09
N VAL A 130 18.30 35.18 -17.05
CA VAL A 130 19.32 34.15 -16.77
C VAL A 130 18.68 32.85 -16.28
N ASP A 131 19.38 31.73 -16.44
CA ASP A 131 18.93 30.42 -15.93
C ASP A 131 19.03 30.37 -14.38
N PRO A 132 18.09 29.70 -13.70
CA PRO A 132 18.24 29.36 -12.29
C PRO A 132 19.41 28.36 -12.09
N PRO A 133 19.98 28.26 -10.88
CA PRO A 133 21.08 27.33 -10.64
C PRO A 133 20.60 25.89 -10.68
N VAL A 134 21.38 25.02 -11.33
CA VAL A 134 21.19 23.57 -11.31
C VAL A 134 21.99 23.00 -10.15
N ILE A 135 21.31 22.43 -9.15
CA ILE A 135 21.94 21.85 -7.96
C ILE A 135 22.11 20.35 -8.16
N ASP A 136 23.34 19.86 -8.03
CA ASP A 136 23.66 18.45 -8.16
C ASP A 136 22.93 17.61 -7.11
N GLY A 137 22.29 16.51 -7.54
CA GLY A 137 21.51 15.63 -6.69
C GLY A 137 20.04 16.01 -6.52
N VAL A 138 19.60 17.17 -7.04
CA VAL A 138 18.16 17.48 -7.12
C VAL A 138 17.51 16.65 -8.22
N VAL A 139 16.50 15.85 -7.85
CA VAL A 139 15.67 15.09 -8.81
C VAL A 139 14.21 15.35 -8.50
N GLY A 140 13.43 15.77 -9.50
CA GLY A 140 12.01 16.11 -9.32
C GLY A 140 11.78 17.21 -8.28
N GLY A 141 12.72 18.14 -8.13
CA GLY A 141 12.66 19.22 -7.12
C GLY A 141 13.04 18.79 -5.69
N VAL A 142 13.50 17.55 -5.48
CA VAL A 142 13.89 17.05 -4.15
C VAL A 142 15.39 16.84 -4.07
N LEU A 143 16.02 17.37 -3.01
CA LEU A 143 17.40 17.09 -2.64
C LEU A 143 17.43 16.26 -1.34
N ASN A 144 18.00 15.06 -1.40
CA ASN A 144 18.20 14.23 -0.23
C ASN A 144 19.53 14.57 0.43
N LEU A 145 19.51 15.00 1.70
CA LEU A 145 20.75 15.33 2.41
C LEU A 145 21.67 14.12 2.57
N GLU A 146 21.16 12.89 2.56
CA GLU A 146 21.99 11.69 2.62
C GLU A 146 22.99 11.59 1.46
N SER A 147 22.61 12.04 0.26
CA SER A 147 23.48 12.00 -0.92
C SER A 147 24.38 13.23 -1.09
N VAL A 148 24.20 14.26 -0.26
CA VAL A 148 25.00 15.48 -0.32
C VAL A 148 26.38 15.26 0.30
N PRO A 149 27.49 15.62 -0.37
CA PRO A 149 28.83 15.54 0.21
C PRO A 149 28.98 16.34 1.51
N ALA A 150 30.00 16.01 2.32
CA ALA A 150 30.26 16.71 3.58
C ALA A 150 30.48 18.23 3.39
N GLN A 151 31.15 18.61 2.30
CA GLN A 151 31.40 20.00 1.92
C GLN A 151 30.18 20.75 1.38
N GLY A 152 29.08 20.06 1.06
CA GLY A 152 27.88 20.65 0.47
C GLY A 152 27.60 20.24 -0.97
N ALA A 153 26.52 20.78 -1.54
CA ALA A 153 26.07 20.48 -2.89
C ALA A 153 26.66 21.49 -3.89
N SER A 154 27.03 21.02 -5.07
CA SER A 154 27.48 21.87 -6.18
C SER A 154 26.27 22.45 -6.91
N ALA A 155 26.28 23.77 -7.12
CA ALA A 155 25.25 24.50 -7.85
C ALA A 155 25.87 25.19 -9.06
N THR A 156 25.39 24.88 -10.26
CA THR A 156 25.94 25.37 -11.52
C THR A 156 24.98 26.31 -12.21
N ILE A 157 25.45 27.51 -12.54
CA ILE A 157 24.75 28.49 -13.37
C ILE A 157 25.38 28.43 -14.76
N ARG A 158 24.55 28.23 -15.79
CA ARG A 158 25.03 28.20 -17.18
C ARG A 158 25.46 29.60 -17.65
N PRO A 159 26.34 29.69 -18.66
CA PRO A 159 26.62 30.96 -19.32
C PRO A 159 25.33 31.65 -19.77
N TYR A 160 25.23 32.95 -19.52
CA TYR A 160 24.07 33.76 -19.88
C TYR A 160 24.41 34.74 -21.01
N ALA A 161 23.37 35.25 -21.67
CA ALA A 161 23.53 36.20 -22.76
C ALA A 161 24.19 37.50 -22.27
N GLY A 162 25.26 37.92 -22.93
CA GLY A 162 25.99 39.14 -22.57
C GLY A 162 26.93 39.00 -21.37
N MET A 163 27.23 37.77 -20.92
CA MET A 163 28.22 37.51 -19.87
C MET A 163 29.55 38.20 -20.19
N ALA A 164 30.03 39.03 -19.27
CA ALA A 164 31.21 39.86 -19.46
C ALA A 164 32.11 39.87 -18.21
N ARG A 165 33.36 40.29 -18.41
CA ARG A 165 34.29 40.50 -17.30
C ARG A 165 33.72 41.54 -16.34
N PHE A 166 33.90 41.30 -15.05
CA PHE A 166 33.41 42.09 -13.92
C PHE A 166 31.92 42.01 -13.62
N ASP A 167 31.14 41.20 -14.34
CA ASP A 167 29.82 40.83 -13.83
C ASP A 167 29.97 40.07 -12.50
N VAL A 168 29.01 40.27 -11.60
CA VAL A 168 28.95 39.57 -10.31
C VAL A 168 27.71 38.69 -10.31
N VAL A 169 27.91 37.39 -10.23
CA VAL A 169 26.86 36.37 -10.20
C VAL A 169 26.59 36.01 -8.75
N PHE A 170 25.33 36.06 -8.34
CA PHE A 170 24.83 35.72 -7.02
C PHE A 170 23.95 34.47 -7.13
N ILE A 171 24.11 33.56 -6.17
CA ILE A 171 23.13 32.53 -5.87
C ILE A 171 22.42 32.90 -4.57
N ASN A 172 21.10 32.89 -4.60
CA ASN A 172 20.28 33.27 -3.47
C ASN A 172 19.34 32.12 -3.10
N ILE A 173 19.31 31.75 -1.82
CA ILE A 173 18.41 30.71 -1.29
C ILE A 173 17.47 31.35 -0.28
N ASP A 174 16.18 31.07 -0.44
CA ASP A 174 15.09 31.44 0.47
C ASP A 174 15.10 32.94 0.81
N ASN A 175 15.07 33.79 -0.21
CA ASN A 175 15.06 35.26 -0.08
C ASN A 175 16.22 35.80 0.77
N ALA A 176 17.46 35.46 0.37
CA ALA A 176 18.71 35.86 1.00
C ALA A 176 18.96 35.29 2.39
N ARG A 177 18.29 34.19 2.77
CA ARG A 177 18.65 33.43 3.98
C ARG A 177 20.08 32.90 3.88
N TRP A 178 20.50 32.54 2.68
CA TRP A 178 21.89 32.33 2.32
C TRP A 178 22.15 32.90 0.93
N GLU A 179 23.33 33.50 0.76
CA GLU A 179 23.80 34.06 -0.49
C GLU A 179 25.30 33.83 -0.63
N ASP A 180 25.74 33.59 -1.86
CA ASP A 180 27.15 33.62 -2.23
C ASP A 180 27.30 34.32 -3.59
N ALA A 181 28.46 34.94 -3.81
CA ALA A 181 28.71 35.77 -4.96
C ALA A 181 30.08 35.49 -5.57
N LYS A 182 30.14 35.44 -6.90
CA LYS A 182 31.38 35.31 -7.66
C LYS A 182 31.46 36.36 -8.74
N ARG A 183 32.57 37.10 -8.75
CA ARG A 183 32.89 38.05 -9.82
C ARG A 183 33.66 37.34 -10.93
N ILE A 184 33.28 37.61 -12.18
CA ILE A 184 34.01 37.15 -13.37
C ILE A 184 35.29 37.99 -13.50
N GLU A 185 36.40 37.51 -12.94
CA GLU A 185 37.64 38.29 -12.86
C GLU A 185 38.48 38.16 -14.12
N LEU A 186 38.61 36.96 -14.67
CA LEU A 186 39.52 36.66 -15.77
C LEU A 186 38.77 36.60 -17.10
N PRO A 187 39.38 37.04 -18.22
CA PRO A 187 38.79 36.89 -19.55
C PRO A 187 38.48 35.43 -19.93
N THR A 188 39.20 34.46 -19.36
CA THR A 188 38.99 33.02 -19.59
C THR A 188 37.73 32.47 -18.93
N ASP A 189 37.17 33.18 -17.94
CA ASP A 189 35.97 32.77 -17.22
C ASP A 189 34.69 33.24 -17.94
N VAL A 190 34.83 34.16 -18.90
CA VAL A 190 33.72 34.64 -19.73
C VAL A 190 33.16 33.47 -20.55
N ASN A 191 31.84 33.34 -20.57
CA ASN A 191 31.11 32.24 -21.20
C ASN A 191 31.41 30.84 -20.61
N GLN A 192 31.99 30.75 -19.41
CA GLN A 192 32.13 29.50 -18.66
C GLN A 192 31.01 29.35 -17.62
N PRO A 193 30.59 28.12 -17.25
CA PRO A 193 29.64 27.94 -16.17
C PRO A 193 30.19 28.44 -14.84
N VAL A 194 29.39 29.18 -14.09
CA VAL A 194 29.76 29.64 -12.74
C VAL A 194 29.27 28.61 -11.72
N ARG A 195 30.20 28.07 -10.93
CA ARG A 195 29.92 27.01 -9.94
C ARG A 195 30.00 27.55 -8.53
N PHE A 196 29.02 27.20 -7.71
CA PHE A 196 28.96 27.49 -6.28
C PHE A 196 28.94 26.18 -5.49
N THR A 197 29.31 26.24 -4.22
CA THR A 197 29.15 25.14 -3.27
C THR A 197 28.25 25.64 -2.16
N ILE A 198 27.03 25.09 -2.09
CA ILE A 198 26.08 25.40 -1.02
C ILE A 198 26.45 24.51 0.17
N PRO A 199 26.93 25.07 1.30
CA PRO A 199 27.39 24.26 2.41
C PRO A 199 26.31 23.31 2.93
N ARG A 200 26.72 22.12 3.39
CA ARG A 200 25.79 21.11 3.88
C ARG A 200 24.97 21.64 5.06
N GLU A 201 25.56 22.43 5.97
CA GLU A 201 24.83 23.02 7.09
C GLU A 201 23.74 24.01 6.65
N VAL A 202 23.95 24.72 5.54
CA VAL A 202 22.94 25.62 4.97
C VAL A 202 21.75 24.80 4.47
N LEU A 203 22.03 23.74 3.71
CA LEU A 203 21.02 22.81 3.21
C LEU A 203 20.26 22.12 4.36
N ALA A 204 20.96 21.71 5.41
CA ALA A 204 20.34 21.13 6.61
C ALA A 204 19.43 22.16 7.32
N SER A 205 19.84 23.42 7.41
CA SER A 205 19.05 24.46 8.09
C SER A 205 17.71 24.76 7.40
N ILE A 206 17.57 24.42 6.11
CA ILE A 206 16.37 24.61 5.27
C ILE A 206 15.59 23.31 5.05
N SER A 207 15.94 22.22 5.74
CA SER A 207 15.29 20.92 5.54
C SER A 207 13.81 20.94 5.97
N GLY A 208 13.01 20.08 5.34
CA GLY A 208 11.58 19.91 5.66
C GLY A 208 10.63 20.93 5.00
N ARG A 209 11.13 21.90 4.24
CA ARG A 209 10.31 22.90 3.54
C ARG A 209 10.74 23.09 2.08
N GLU A 210 9.81 23.56 1.26
CA GLU A 210 10.10 24.03 -0.09
C GLU A 210 10.76 25.42 0.01
N VAL A 211 11.90 25.61 -0.64
CA VAL A 211 12.60 26.88 -0.71
C VAL A 211 12.79 27.30 -2.16
N VAL A 212 12.84 28.61 -2.36
CA VAL A 212 13.14 29.21 -3.66
C VAL A 212 14.65 29.43 -3.78
N VAL A 213 15.20 29.09 -4.94
CA VAL A 213 16.59 29.33 -5.33
C VAL A 213 16.59 30.20 -6.59
N LYS A 214 17.37 31.29 -6.56
CA LYS A 214 17.45 32.27 -7.66
C LYS A 214 18.90 32.54 -8.05
N THR A 215 19.09 32.85 -9.32
CA THR A 215 20.30 33.51 -9.83
C THR A 215 20.02 35.00 -9.95
N GLN A 216 20.94 35.84 -9.49
CA GLN A 216 20.98 37.26 -9.82
C GLN A 216 22.34 37.61 -10.39
N VAL A 217 22.39 38.50 -11.37
CA VAL A 217 23.64 38.97 -11.96
C VAL A 217 23.64 40.49 -11.98
N MET A 218 24.63 41.07 -11.32
CA MET A 218 24.97 42.48 -11.49
C MET A 218 25.94 42.59 -12.66
N LEU A 219 25.45 43.09 -13.79
CA LEU A 219 26.28 43.31 -14.98
C LEU A 219 27.30 44.42 -14.71
N ALA A 220 28.42 44.42 -15.43
CA ALA A 220 29.49 45.42 -15.28
C ALA A 220 29.01 46.87 -15.52
N ASN A 221 27.88 47.06 -16.21
CA ASN A 221 27.23 48.36 -16.44
C ASN A 221 26.29 48.80 -15.31
N GLY A 222 26.14 48.00 -14.25
CA GLY A 222 25.26 48.25 -13.11
C GLY A 222 23.80 47.79 -13.29
N THR A 223 23.45 47.15 -14.41
CA THR A 223 22.12 46.57 -14.60
C THR A 223 22.02 45.24 -13.84
N LEU A 224 20.92 45.05 -13.12
CA LEU A 224 20.61 43.79 -12.43
C LEU A 224 19.67 42.93 -13.30
N ILE A 225 20.06 41.70 -13.55
CA ILE A 225 19.23 40.69 -14.22
C ILE A 225 19.04 39.47 -13.31
N HIS A 226 17.95 38.73 -13.47
CA HIS A 226 17.60 37.63 -12.56
C HIS A 226 16.96 36.45 -13.28
N SER A 227 17.00 35.28 -12.64
CA SER A 227 16.30 34.09 -13.09
C SER A 227 14.85 34.08 -12.65
N ASN A 228 14.06 33.21 -13.27
CA ASN A 228 12.81 32.74 -12.67
C ASN A 228 13.08 31.99 -11.36
N ASP A 229 12.03 31.85 -10.54
CA ASP A 229 12.08 31.11 -9.29
C ASP A 229 12.23 29.62 -9.55
N SER A 230 13.31 29.01 -9.04
CA SER A 230 13.46 27.56 -8.97
C SER A 230 13.13 27.09 -7.57
N ARG A 231 12.37 26.00 -7.42
CA ARG A 231 11.95 25.50 -6.11
C ARG A 231 12.57 24.15 -5.85
N ILE A 232 13.13 24.00 -4.65
CA ILE A 232 13.65 22.73 -4.16
C ILE A 232 13.11 22.44 -2.78
N ARG A 233 13.01 21.16 -2.45
CA ARG A 233 12.77 20.70 -1.08
C ARG A 233 13.93 19.86 -0.61
N VAL A 234 14.53 20.25 0.50
CA VAL A 234 15.63 19.53 1.12
C VAL A 234 15.09 18.60 2.19
N LEU A 235 15.47 17.33 2.15
CA LEU A 235 14.97 16.30 3.08
C LEU A 235 16.11 15.66 3.88
N GLU A 236 15.90 15.53 5.19
CA GLU A 236 16.75 14.73 6.08
C GLU A 236 16.73 13.26 5.69
N PRO A 237 17.75 12.44 6.00
CA PRO A 237 17.71 10.99 5.75
C PRO A 237 16.49 10.31 6.40
N VAL A 238 16.00 9.24 5.77
CA VAL A 238 14.97 8.39 6.38
C VAL A 238 15.58 7.67 7.58
N GLY A 239 15.01 7.88 8.77
CA GLY A 239 15.51 7.25 9.99
C GLY A 239 15.10 5.78 10.13
N ALA A 240 15.28 5.24 11.34
CA ALA A 240 14.88 3.88 11.66
C ALA A 240 13.36 3.70 11.48
N LEU A 241 12.98 2.70 10.67
CA LEU A 241 11.58 2.44 10.34
C LEU A 241 10.92 1.56 11.41
N PRO A 242 9.75 1.96 11.95
CA PRO A 242 8.96 1.09 12.82
C PRO A 242 8.52 -0.19 12.08
N ALA A 243 8.27 -1.27 12.82
CA ALA A 243 7.58 -2.42 12.26
C ALA A 243 6.14 -2.05 11.88
N VAL A 244 5.56 -2.78 10.93
CA VAL A 244 4.12 -2.64 10.65
C VAL A 244 3.29 -3.06 11.85
N ASP A 245 2.08 -2.53 11.91
CA ASP A 245 1.05 -2.92 12.86
C ASP A 245 -0.13 -3.52 12.09
N VAL A 246 -0.71 -4.61 12.60
CA VAL A 246 -1.88 -5.28 12.00
C VAL A 246 -2.98 -5.23 13.04
N PRO A 247 -3.88 -4.23 13.02
CA PRO A 247 -4.84 -3.99 14.10
C PRO A 247 -5.79 -5.17 14.37
N GLN A 248 -6.08 -5.98 13.36
CA GLN A 248 -6.89 -7.20 13.49
C GLN A 248 -6.14 -8.36 14.14
N ALA A 249 -4.80 -8.31 14.21
CA ALA A 249 -4.00 -9.38 14.79
C ALA A 249 -3.85 -9.19 16.30
N GLN A 250 -3.92 -10.29 17.04
CA GLN A 250 -3.66 -10.33 18.48
C GLN A 250 -2.39 -11.14 18.71
N SER A 251 -1.37 -10.51 19.31
CA SER A 251 -0.08 -11.18 19.57
C SER A 251 0.49 -11.84 18.31
N GLN A 252 0.55 -11.06 17.21
CA GLN A 252 1.03 -11.53 15.89
C GLN A 252 0.26 -12.73 15.31
N THR A 253 -0.97 -12.96 15.76
CA THR A 253 -1.86 -14.02 15.26
C THR A 253 -3.16 -13.41 14.75
N ILE A 254 -3.62 -13.86 13.59
CA ILE A 254 -4.93 -13.50 13.03
C ILE A 254 -5.72 -14.76 12.75
N ASP A 255 -6.93 -14.85 13.30
CA ASP A 255 -7.79 -16.00 13.04
C ASP A 255 -8.67 -15.73 11.81
N PRO A 256 -8.44 -16.44 10.69
CA PRO A 256 -9.20 -16.21 9.47
C PRO A 256 -10.71 -16.46 9.66
N VAL A 257 -11.14 -17.28 10.62
CA VAL A 257 -12.58 -17.52 10.84
C VAL A 257 -13.29 -16.33 11.49
N THR A 258 -12.53 -15.48 12.20
CA THR A 258 -13.06 -14.27 12.85
C THR A 258 -13.12 -13.07 11.91
N LEU A 259 -12.44 -13.14 10.77
CA LEU A 259 -12.43 -12.07 9.78
C LEU A 259 -13.75 -12.04 9.00
N SER A 260 -14.46 -10.92 9.09
CA SER A 260 -15.67 -10.64 8.31
C SER A 260 -15.44 -9.68 7.14
N THR A 261 -14.26 -9.04 7.07
CA THR A 261 -13.89 -8.09 6.03
C THR A 261 -13.20 -8.77 4.84
N PRO A 262 -13.31 -8.19 3.63
CA PRO A 262 -12.61 -8.69 2.44
C PRO A 262 -11.11 -8.36 2.44
N THR A 263 -10.67 -7.49 3.35
CA THR A 263 -9.28 -7.02 3.47
C THR A 263 -8.83 -7.02 4.94
N VAL A 264 -7.51 -7.12 5.14
CA VAL A 264 -6.84 -6.91 6.42
C VAL A 264 -6.04 -5.62 6.34
N GLN A 265 -6.12 -4.80 7.39
CA GLN A 265 -5.40 -3.54 7.43
C GLN A 265 -3.97 -3.77 7.91
N VAL A 266 -3.01 -3.27 7.15
CA VAL A 266 -1.62 -3.16 7.56
C VAL A 266 -1.29 -1.69 7.69
N ARG A 267 -0.88 -1.29 8.89
CA ARG A 267 -0.65 0.08 9.28
C ARG A 267 0.83 0.36 9.42
N VAL A 268 1.29 1.41 8.73
CA VAL A 268 2.62 1.98 8.89
C VAL A 268 2.46 3.29 9.65
N ARG A 269 3.06 3.36 10.84
CA ARG A 269 3.07 4.58 11.65
C ARG A 269 4.06 5.61 11.07
N PRO A 270 3.90 6.91 11.39
CA PRO A 270 4.89 7.94 11.05
C PRO A 270 6.28 7.53 11.51
N TYR A 271 7.27 7.78 10.66
CA TYR A 271 8.67 7.42 10.89
C TYR A 271 9.56 8.66 10.93
N PRO A 272 10.74 8.59 11.60
CA PRO A 272 11.65 9.72 11.68
C PRO A 272 12.10 10.16 10.28
N GLY A 273 11.95 11.46 10.01
CA GLY A 273 12.28 12.05 8.72
C GLY A 273 11.21 11.89 7.64
N ILE A 274 10.00 11.40 7.96
CA ILE A 274 8.88 11.29 7.02
C ILE A 274 8.57 12.63 6.34
N ALA A 275 8.37 12.61 5.02
CA ALA A 275 8.10 13.79 4.23
C ALA A 275 7.05 13.51 3.14
N THR A 276 6.26 14.53 2.80
CA THR A 276 5.32 14.47 1.67
C THR A 276 6.04 13.95 0.42
N GLY A 277 5.42 13.08 -0.38
CA GLY A 277 6.04 12.52 -1.58
C GLY A 277 6.96 11.32 -1.36
N ASP A 278 7.25 10.94 -0.11
CA ASP A 278 7.85 9.63 0.17
C ASP A 278 6.93 8.53 -0.34
N VAL A 279 7.50 7.52 -1.01
CA VAL A 279 6.74 6.36 -1.48
C VAL A 279 6.99 5.20 -0.52
N VAL A 280 5.93 4.77 0.16
CA VAL A 280 5.94 3.60 1.03
C VAL A 280 5.45 2.41 0.22
N GLU A 281 6.32 1.43 0.01
CA GLU A 281 6.01 0.17 -0.67
C GLU A 281 5.89 -0.95 0.37
N LEU A 282 4.66 -1.40 0.61
CA LEU A 282 4.37 -2.57 1.44
C LEU A 282 4.60 -3.85 0.64
N SER A 283 5.19 -4.87 1.27
CA SER A 283 5.31 -6.22 0.77
C SER A 283 4.76 -7.24 1.77
N TRP A 284 3.87 -8.12 1.30
CA TRP A 284 3.38 -9.29 2.01
C TRP A 284 3.85 -10.56 1.28
N THR A 285 4.63 -11.38 1.97
CA THR A 285 5.21 -12.61 1.43
C THR A 285 4.64 -13.84 2.13
N ASN A 286 4.13 -14.79 1.35
CA ASN A 286 3.59 -16.05 1.85
C ASN A 286 4.70 -17.00 2.31
N ALA A 287 4.42 -17.83 3.32
CA ALA A 287 5.35 -18.84 3.83
C ALA A 287 5.85 -19.82 2.75
N SER A 288 4.99 -20.13 1.78
CA SER A 288 5.28 -21.00 0.64
C SER A 288 6.19 -20.37 -0.42
N GLY A 289 6.39 -19.05 -0.39
CA GLY A 289 7.00 -18.29 -1.48
C GLY A 289 6.15 -18.19 -2.76
N ALA A 290 4.95 -18.77 -2.76
CA ALA A 290 4.02 -18.78 -3.89
C ALA A 290 2.56 -18.56 -3.41
N PRO A 291 1.72 -17.78 -4.13
CA PRO A 291 2.05 -16.93 -5.27
C PRO A 291 3.06 -15.82 -4.92
N ALA A 292 3.45 -15.04 -5.93
CA ALA A 292 4.35 -13.90 -5.75
C ALA A 292 3.83 -12.95 -4.63
N PRO A 293 4.74 -12.26 -3.92
CA PRO A 293 4.35 -11.34 -2.86
C PRO A 293 3.32 -10.31 -3.32
N PHE A 294 2.34 -10.02 -2.46
CA PHE A 294 1.47 -8.88 -2.66
C PHE A 294 2.27 -7.60 -2.38
N VAL A 295 2.20 -6.65 -3.31
CA VAL A 295 2.88 -5.37 -3.20
C VAL A 295 1.87 -4.24 -3.38
N ALA A 296 1.91 -3.28 -2.47
CA ALA A 296 1.09 -2.08 -2.53
C ALA A 296 1.95 -0.85 -2.27
N ARG A 297 1.63 0.27 -2.93
CA ARG A 297 2.35 1.53 -2.78
C ARG A 297 1.41 2.63 -2.30
N SER A 298 1.92 3.48 -1.43
CA SER A 298 1.24 4.71 -1.01
C SER A 298 2.24 5.85 -0.98
N THR A 299 1.82 7.03 -1.42
CA THR A 299 2.65 8.25 -1.41
C THR A 299 2.21 9.12 -0.24
N VAL A 300 3.15 9.54 0.61
CA VAL A 300 2.87 10.39 1.77
C VAL A 300 2.28 11.72 1.31
N GLY A 301 1.11 12.08 1.83
CA GLY A 301 0.38 13.29 1.47
C GLY A 301 0.86 14.56 2.19
N ALA A 302 0.01 15.58 2.20
CA ALA A 302 0.27 16.87 2.83
C ALA A 302 0.28 16.83 4.38
N THR A 303 -0.16 15.71 4.98
CA THR A 303 -0.13 15.44 6.42
C THR A 303 0.81 14.26 6.74
N PRO A 304 2.14 14.47 6.75
CA PRO A 304 3.12 13.39 6.92
C PRO A 304 3.06 12.68 8.29
N GLN A 305 2.27 13.18 9.24
CA GLN A 305 2.13 12.62 10.57
C GLN A 305 0.91 11.69 10.72
N ASP A 306 0.16 11.47 9.65
CA ASP A 306 -0.94 10.50 9.66
C ASP A 306 -0.44 9.07 9.42
N ASP A 307 -1.13 8.09 10.01
CA ASP A 307 -0.88 6.68 9.76
C ASP A 307 -1.15 6.35 8.27
N ILE A 308 -0.27 5.55 7.67
CA ILE A 308 -0.45 5.05 6.30
C ILE A 308 -1.09 3.67 6.38
N LEU A 309 -2.27 3.53 5.79
CA LEU A 309 -3.05 2.30 5.80
C LEU A 309 -2.98 1.60 4.45
N PHE A 310 -2.67 0.31 4.48
CA PHE A 310 -2.76 -0.58 3.33
C PHE A 310 -3.85 -1.62 3.57
N GLU A 311 -4.65 -1.89 2.55
CA GLU A 311 -5.64 -2.96 2.57
C GLU A 311 -5.11 -4.17 1.83
N VAL A 312 -4.72 -5.20 2.59
CA VAL A 312 -4.27 -6.47 2.03
C VAL A 312 -5.49 -7.35 1.76
N PRO A 313 -5.72 -7.79 0.51
CA PRO A 313 -6.82 -8.70 0.20
C PRO A 313 -6.77 -9.98 1.02
N ARG A 314 -7.93 -10.40 1.55
CA ARG A 314 -8.05 -11.58 2.42
C ARG A 314 -7.51 -12.86 1.79
N ILE A 315 -7.52 -12.98 0.47
CA ILE A 315 -6.92 -14.12 -0.25
C ILE A 315 -5.45 -14.38 0.14
N HIS A 316 -4.67 -13.33 0.45
CA HIS A 316 -3.29 -13.48 0.89
C HIS A 316 -3.18 -13.97 2.33
N VAL A 317 -4.18 -13.68 3.16
CA VAL A 317 -4.31 -14.20 4.52
C VAL A 317 -4.64 -15.69 4.45
N ASP A 318 -5.70 -16.04 3.71
CA ASP A 318 -6.20 -17.42 3.59
C ASP A 318 -5.17 -18.37 2.96
N GLN A 319 -4.23 -17.86 2.14
CA GLN A 319 -3.10 -18.64 1.61
C GLN A 319 -2.10 -19.10 2.67
N ASN A 320 -2.11 -18.49 3.86
CA ASN A 320 -1.18 -18.79 4.94
C ASN A 320 -1.86 -19.49 6.12
N VAL A 321 -3.04 -20.08 5.96
CA VAL A 321 -3.69 -20.87 7.03
C VAL A 321 -2.70 -21.89 7.60
N ASP A 322 -2.59 -21.87 8.94
CA ASP A 322 -1.67 -22.63 9.78
C ASP A 322 -0.18 -22.34 9.50
N ARG A 323 0.15 -21.17 8.94
CA ARG A 323 1.51 -20.72 8.59
C ARG A 323 1.70 -19.24 8.92
N SER A 324 2.94 -18.77 8.79
CA SER A 324 3.30 -17.36 9.03
C SER A 324 3.62 -16.63 7.73
N ALA A 325 2.88 -15.56 7.45
CA ALA A 325 3.24 -14.60 6.41
C ALA A 325 4.29 -13.62 6.94
N THR A 326 5.17 -13.13 6.06
CA THR A 326 6.15 -12.09 6.37
C THR A 326 5.70 -10.77 5.76
N ILE A 327 5.57 -9.74 6.58
CA ILE A 327 5.15 -8.40 6.17
C ILE A 327 6.29 -7.42 6.43
N SER A 328 6.62 -6.59 5.45
CA SER A 328 7.59 -5.51 5.60
C SER A 328 7.25 -4.38 4.65
N TYR A 329 7.88 -3.22 4.81
CA TYR A 329 7.77 -2.14 3.84
C TYR A 329 9.12 -1.49 3.58
N ALA A 330 9.20 -0.81 2.45
CA ALA A 330 10.33 0.03 2.08
C ALA A 330 9.87 1.47 1.88
N VAL A 331 10.69 2.43 2.29
CA VAL A 331 10.50 3.85 1.97
C VAL A 331 11.46 4.19 0.84
N VAL A 332 10.90 4.66 -0.27
CA VAL A 332 11.62 5.12 -1.46
C VAL A 332 11.50 6.63 -1.55
N ARG A 333 12.64 7.32 -1.65
CA ARG A 333 12.70 8.78 -1.74
C ARG A 333 13.60 9.22 -2.89
N GLY A 334 12.98 9.75 -3.95
CA GLY A 334 13.71 10.14 -5.16
C GLY A 334 14.51 8.98 -5.72
N THR A 335 15.82 9.16 -5.91
CA THR A 335 16.75 8.13 -6.40
C THR A 335 17.56 7.44 -5.29
N ALA A 336 17.29 7.75 -4.02
CA ALA A 336 17.98 7.10 -2.91
C ALA A 336 17.63 5.62 -2.82
N MET A 337 18.56 4.83 -2.25
CA MET A 337 18.31 3.41 -2.00
C MET A 337 17.13 3.25 -1.03
N PRO A 338 16.21 2.29 -1.27
CA PRO A 338 15.08 2.08 -0.38
C PRO A 338 15.53 1.67 1.03
N VAL A 339 15.02 2.36 2.05
CA VAL A 339 15.21 1.96 3.46
C VAL A 339 14.11 0.98 3.82
N ARG A 340 14.46 -0.17 4.43
CA ARG A 340 13.50 -1.24 4.74
C ARG A 340 13.21 -1.34 6.24
N SER A 341 11.96 -1.64 6.58
CA SER A 341 11.56 -1.93 7.96
C SER A 341 11.92 -3.35 8.37
N ALA A 342 11.85 -3.60 9.68
CA ALA A 342 11.95 -4.95 10.22
C ALA A 342 10.78 -5.81 9.73
N ALA A 343 11.04 -7.10 9.52
CA ALA A 343 10.02 -8.06 9.14
C ALA A 343 9.04 -8.31 10.31
N TYR A 344 7.75 -8.27 10.02
CA TYR A 344 6.67 -8.65 10.91
C TYR A 344 6.15 -10.03 10.50
N LEU A 345 6.25 -11.01 11.40
CA LEU A 345 5.75 -12.37 11.17
C LEU A 345 4.31 -12.46 11.68
N LEU A 346 3.36 -12.69 10.77
CA LEU A 346 1.94 -12.83 11.10
C LEU A 346 1.52 -14.29 10.93
N TYR A 347 1.18 -14.96 12.02
CA TYR A 347 0.59 -16.30 11.97
C TYR A 347 -0.90 -16.23 11.63
N VAL A 348 -1.33 -17.01 10.63
CA VAL A 348 -2.74 -17.09 10.24
C VAL A 348 -3.30 -18.40 10.74
N GLY A 349 -4.18 -18.34 11.72
CA GLY A 349 -4.80 -19.52 12.34
C GLY A 349 -5.39 -19.19 13.70
N ALA A 350 -5.90 -20.22 14.36
CA ALA A 350 -6.47 -20.06 15.69
C ALA A 350 -5.42 -19.49 16.68
N PRO A 351 -5.79 -18.51 17.53
CA PRO A 351 -4.88 -18.00 18.54
C PRO A 351 -4.53 -19.10 19.55
N PHE A 352 -3.45 -18.89 20.31
CA PHE A 352 -2.95 -19.91 21.24
C PHE A 352 -4.01 -20.36 22.25
N ASP A 353 -4.81 -19.42 22.77
CA ASP A 353 -5.83 -19.61 23.81
C ASP A 353 -7.18 -20.11 23.28
N ALA A 354 -7.38 -20.22 21.96
CA ALA A 354 -8.62 -20.78 21.41
C ALA A 354 -8.76 -22.27 21.75
N PRO A 355 -9.96 -22.76 22.11
CA PRO A 355 -10.18 -24.19 22.35
C PRO A 355 -9.93 -25.02 21.10
N ALA A 356 -9.47 -26.27 21.26
CA ALA A 356 -9.28 -27.21 20.15
C ALA A 356 -9.89 -28.57 20.46
N THR A 357 -10.21 -29.31 19.39
CA THR A 357 -10.71 -30.69 19.48
C THR A 357 -9.92 -31.59 18.53
N ILE A 358 -9.48 -32.75 19.02
CA ILE A 358 -8.96 -33.85 18.20
C ILE A 358 -10.04 -34.94 18.18
N ASP A 359 -10.65 -35.15 17.02
CA ASP A 359 -11.67 -36.17 16.80
C ASP A 359 -11.08 -37.40 16.11
N LEU A 360 -10.99 -38.48 16.88
CA LEU A 360 -10.32 -39.71 16.49
C LEU A 360 -11.32 -40.78 16.00
N ALA A 361 -12.62 -40.55 16.21
CA ALA A 361 -13.67 -41.50 15.82
C ALA A 361 -13.70 -41.69 14.30
N VAL A 362 -13.57 -40.59 13.55
CA VAL A 362 -13.61 -40.61 12.08
C VAL A 362 -12.42 -41.37 11.46
N HIS A 363 -11.37 -41.61 12.24
CA HIS A 363 -10.17 -42.33 11.82
C HIS A 363 -10.10 -43.77 12.36
N GLY A 364 -11.09 -44.21 13.15
CA GLY A 364 -11.09 -45.53 13.78
C GLY A 364 -9.85 -45.80 14.63
N TYR A 365 -9.30 -44.76 15.28
CA TYR A 365 -8.01 -44.83 15.94
C TYR A 365 -8.09 -45.66 17.23
N ILE A 366 -7.26 -46.71 17.31
CA ILE A 366 -7.19 -47.61 18.46
C ILE A 366 -5.83 -47.46 19.14
N ILE A 367 -5.84 -47.16 20.42
CA ILE A 367 -4.64 -46.97 21.25
C ILE A 367 -4.69 -47.87 22.48
N GLY A 368 -3.53 -48.14 23.06
CA GLY A 368 -3.36 -48.94 24.27
C GLY A 368 -3.01 -48.05 25.45
N GLU A 369 -2.72 -48.69 26.58
CA GLU A 369 -2.32 -48.00 27.81
C GLU A 369 -1.01 -47.22 27.67
N ARG A 370 -0.17 -47.60 26.71
CA ARG A 370 1.05 -46.86 26.34
C ARG A 370 0.83 -46.09 25.04
N PRO A 371 1.22 -44.80 24.97
CA PRO A 371 1.09 -44.03 23.75
C PRO A 371 1.98 -44.61 22.64
N PRO A 372 1.60 -44.50 21.37
CA PRO A 372 2.45 -44.92 20.26
C PRO A 372 3.69 -44.04 20.16
N LEU A 373 4.84 -44.63 19.80
CA LEU A 373 6.09 -43.88 19.60
C LEU A 373 6.07 -43.01 18.34
N ALA A 374 5.25 -43.40 17.35
CA ALA A 374 5.05 -42.67 16.11
C ALA A 374 3.54 -42.43 15.88
N PRO A 375 2.91 -41.51 16.62
CA PRO A 375 1.50 -41.17 16.43
C PRO A 375 1.27 -40.60 15.02
N PRO A 376 0.16 -40.94 14.35
CA PRO A 376 -0.20 -40.38 13.06
C PRO A 376 -0.60 -38.91 13.17
N ASN A 377 -0.45 -38.14 12.09
CA ASN A 377 -0.71 -36.69 12.08
C ASN A 377 -2.11 -36.31 12.56
N PHE A 378 -3.15 -37.11 12.27
CA PHE A 378 -4.52 -36.83 12.71
C PHE A 378 -4.73 -36.96 14.22
N ALA A 379 -3.81 -37.61 14.94
CA ALA A 379 -3.81 -37.72 16.40
C ALA A 379 -2.98 -36.62 17.07
N MET A 380 -2.59 -35.60 16.31
CA MET A 380 -1.67 -34.55 16.75
C MET A 380 -2.19 -33.18 16.38
N LEU A 381 -1.82 -32.19 17.18
CA LEU A 381 -2.09 -30.77 16.96
C LEU A 381 -0.84 -29.99 17.25
N THR A 382 -0.41 -29.09 16.37
CA THR A 382 0.69 -28.16 16.67
C THR A 382 0.11 -26.81 17.01
N ARG A 383 0.46 -26.26 18.18
CA ARG A 383 0.05 -24.93 18.62
C ARG A 383 1.20 -24.22 19.33
N GLU A 384 1.92 -23.42 18.57
CA GLU A 384 3.05 -22.64 19.08
C GLU A 384 2.56 -21.36 19.78
N ALA A 385 3.19 -21.02 20.91
CA ALA A 385 2.99 -19.73 21.57
C ALA A 385 3.67 -18.60 20.78
N ARG A 386 2.96 -17.48 20.61
CA ARG A 386 3.43 -16.29 19.87
C ARG A 386 3.21 -14.99 20.65
N PHE A 387 2.90 -15.09 21.94
CA PHE A 387 2.63 -13.96 22.83
C PHE A 387 3.81 -13.70 23.76
N GLY A 388 4.02 -12.46 24.19
CA GLY A 388 5.09 -12.16 25.14
C GLY A 388 6.49 -12.32 24.54
N THR A 389 7.46 -12.77 25.33
CA THR A 389 8.87 -12.87 24.93
C THR A 389 9.35 -14.32 24.96
N ALA A 390 9.80 -14.85 23.82
CA ALA A 390 10.43 -16.16 23.73
C ALA A 390 11.71 -16.23 24.62
N PRO A 391 12.14 -17.43 25.08
CA PRO A 391 11.63 -18.77 24.78
C PRO A 391 10.34 -19.13 25.53
N TYR A 392 9.69 -20.22 25.10
CA TYR A 392 8.46 -20.72 25.71
C TYR A 392 8.65 -22.09 26.37
N THR A 393 7.98 -22.30 27.49
CA THR A 393 7.83 -23.63 28.13
C THR A 393 6.38 -24.07 28.10
N TYR A 394 6.14 -25.33 27.74
CA TYR A 394 4.81 -25.90 27.62
C TYR A 394 4.52 -26.92 28.71
N ARG A 395 3.25 -27.04 29.10
CA ARG A 395 2.77 -28.02 30.09
C ARG A 395 1.39 -28.53 29.74
N SER A 396 1.17 -29.83 29.93
CA SER A 396 -0.16 -30.43 29.97
C SER A 396 -0.57 -30.68 31.42
N ASP A 397 -1.81 -30.37 31.77
CA ASP A 397 -2.37 -30.67 33.09
C ASP A 397 -2.63 -32.18 33.30
N ASP A 398 -2.83 -32.92 32.21
CA ASP A 398 -3.10 -34.37 32.24
C ASP A 398 -2.46 -35.06 31.02
N THR A 399 -1.32 -35.71 31.26
CA THR A 399 -0.57 -36.43 30.22
C THR A 399 -1.20 -37.76 29.81
N THR A 400 -2.28 -38.19 30.46
CA THR A 400 -3.05 -39.37 30.04
C THR A 400 -4.05 -39.02 28.93
N VAL A 401 -4.49 -37.75 28.86
CA VAL A 401 -5.33 -37.23 27.77
C VAL A 401 -4.48 -36.72 26.60
N ALA A 402 -3.50 -35.87 26.89
CA ALA A 402 -2.58 -35.38 25.86
C ALA A 402 -1.21 -34.96 26.41
N GLN A 403 -0.17 -35.21 25.63
CA GLN A 403 1.21 -34.78 25.92
C GLN A 403 1.62 -33.65 25.00
N ILE A 404 2.42 -32.70 25.47
CA ILE A 404 2.95 -31.59 24.67
C ILE A 404 4.47 -31.58 24.74
N ASP A 405 5.13 -31.38 23.60
CA ASP A 405 6.59 -31.24 23.53
C ASP A 405 7.05 -29.78 23.63
N ALA A 406 8.38 -29.57 23.62
CA ALA A 406 8.98 -28.23 23.70
C ALA A 406 8.69 -27.34 22.49
N ASN A 407 8.21 -27.89 21.37
CA ASN A 407 7.88 -27.16 20.14
C ASN A 407 6.37 -26.84 20.05
N GLY A 408 5.59 -27.13 21.09
CA GLY A 408 4.14 -26.92 21.08
C GLY A 408 3.37 -27.98 20.30
N ARG A 409 3.97 -29.15 20.02
CA ARG A 409 3.28 -30.28 19.38
C ARG A 409 2.57 -31.11 20.44
N VAL A 410 1.25 -31.15 20.35
CA VAL A 410 0.38 -31.92 21.22
C VAL A 410 0.06 -33.27 20.58
N THR A 411 0.19 -34.34 21.36
CA THR A 411 -0.13 -35.72 20.99
C THR A 411 -1.30 -36.21 21.83
N ALA A 412 -2.38 -36.65 21.19
CA ALA A 412 -3.50 -37.28 21.87
C ALA A 412 -3.10 -38.67 22.40
N THR A 413 -3.31 -38.90 23.69
CA THR A 413 -2.98 -40.17 24.38
C THR A 413 -4.21 -40.86 24.98
N GLY A 414 -5.34 -40.18 25.08
CA GLY A 414 -6.59 -40.73 25.62
C GLY A 414 -7.75 -39.76 25.43
N ASN A 415 -8.98 -40.26 25.56
CA ASN A 415 -10.16 -39.40 25.53
C ASN A 415 -10.26 -38.57 26.80
N GLY A 416 -10.71 -37.32 26.68
CA GLY A 416 -10.91 -36.42 27.80
C GLY A 416 -10.75 -34.96 27.42
N THR A 417 -10.77 -34.10 28.44
CA THR A 417 -10.51 -32.67 28.28
C THR A 417 -9.35 -32.28 29.18
N VAL A 418 -8.36 -31.58 28.62
CA VAL A 418 -7.14 -31.18 29.32
C VAL A 418 -6.79 -29.72 29.03
N ARG A 419 -6.20 -29.04 30.01
CA ARG A 419 -5.65 -27.70 29.82
C ARG A 419 -4.18 -27.80 29.42
N ILE A 420 -3.83 -27.12 28.33
CA ILE A 420 -2.45 -26.96 27.87
C ILE A 420 -2.03 -25.51 28.12
N THR A 421 -0.88 -25.32 28.77
CA THR A 421 -0.36 -24.01 29.17
C THR A 421 0.99 -23.76 28.49
N ALA A 422 1.19 -22.54 27.99
CA ALA A 422 2.50 -22.02 27.59
C ALA A 422 2.87 -20.85 28.50
N THR A 423 4.14 -20.76 28.87
CA THR A 423 4.73 -19.69 29.68
C THR A 423 5.90 -19.09 28.92
N ASP A 424 5.94 -17.76 28.80
CA ASP A 424 7.01 -17.02 28.13
C ASP A 424 8.23 -16.80 29.06
N GLY A 425 9.32 -16.25 28.51
CA GLY A 425 10.56 -16.00 29.23
C GLY A 425 10.46 -14.95 30.34
N LEU A 426 9.36 -14.20 30.40
CA LEU A 426 9.07 -13.22 31.44
C LEU A 426 8.05 -13.74 32.48
N GLY A 427 7.60 -14.98 32.35
CA GLY A 427 6.66 -15.64 33.26
C GLY A 427 5.18 -15.40 32.94
N GLN A 428 4.85 -14.70 31.85
CA GLN A 428 3.49 -14.56 31.36
C GLN A 428 2.99 -15.90 30.81
N SER A 429 1.82 -16.34 31.25
CA SER A 429 1.23 -17.61 30.81
C SER A 429 -0.10 -17.41 30.10
N ARG A 430 -0.35 -18.23 29.06
CA ARG A 430 -1.67 -18.42 28.46
C ARG A 430 -1.99 -19.90 28.38
N SER A 431 -3.25 -20.24 28.21
CA SER A 431 -3.70 -21.64 28.14
C SER A 431 -4.85 -21.82 27.18
N PHE A 432 -4.99 -23.01 26.63
CA PHE A 432 -6.20 -23.45 25.93
C PHE A 432 -6.71 -24.78 26.46
N THR A 433 -8.00 -25.00 26.24
CA THR A 433 -8.67 -26.27 26.50
C THR A 433 -8.57 -27.16 25.27
N LEU A 434 -8.05 -28.37 25.42
CA LEU A 434 -8.03 -29.41 24.41
C LEU A 434 -9.02 -30.51 24.77
N THR A 435 -9.90 -30.86 23.85
CA THR A 435 -10.78 -32.02 23.96
C THR A 435 -10.32 -33.11 23.00
N VAL A 436 -10.06 -34.30 23.52
CA VAL A 436 -9.78 -35.50 22.72
C VAL A 436 -10.97 -36.43 22.85
N ARG A 437 -11.52 -36.88 21.72
CA ARG A 437 -12.67 -37.79 21.70
C ARG A 437 -12.54 -38.83 20.60
N GLY A 438 -13.27 -39.94 20.75
CA GLY A 438 -13.43 -40.94 19.70
C GLY A 438 -12.26 -41.91 19.56
N ALA A 439 -11.22 -41.85 20.40
CA ALA A 439 -10.23 -42.91 20.47
C ALA A 439 -10.86 -44.15 21.10
N ARG A 440 -10.60 -45.32 20.54
CA ARG A 440 -10.92 -46.59 21.19
C ARG A 440 -9.69 -47.09 21.92
N GLN A 441 -9.89 -47.60 23.13
CA GLN A 441 -8.79 -48.04 23.99
C GLN A 441 -8.80 -49.55 24.16
N MET A 442 -7.62 -50.16 24.02
CA MET A 442 -7.41 -51.58 24.22
C MET A 442 -6.67 -51.84 25.53
N PHE A 443 -7.23 -52.74 26.33
CA PHE A 443 -6.73 -53.11 27.65
C PHE A 443 -6.48 -54.60 27.75
N PHE A 444 -5.47 -54.97 28.52
CA PHE A 444 -5.30 -56.36 28.92
C PHE A 444 -6.38 -56.74 29.94
N VAL A 445 -7.06 -57.86 29.71
CA VAL A 445 -8.17 -58.34 30.55
C VAL A 445 -7.78 -59.60 31.32
N SER A 446 -7.16 -60.58 30.64
CA SER A 446 -6.79 -61.85 31.28
C SER A 446 -5.70 -62.57 30.49
N GLY A 447 -4.83 -63.32 31.19
CA GLY A 447 -3.79 -64.11 30.52
C GLY A 447 -4.24 -65.50 30.07
N ASN A 448 -5.41 -65.98 30.50
CA ASN A 448 -5.74 -67.40 30.38
C ASN A 448 -7.26 -67.71 30.43
N GLN A 449 -7.96 -67.58 29.30
CA GLN A 449 -9.39 -67.86 29.18
C GLN A 449 -9.74 -68.70 27.95
N THR A 450 -10.83 -69.47 28.03
CA THR A 450 -11.54 -69.98 26.83
C THR A 450 -12.21 -68.84 26.08
N GLN A 451 -12.65 -69.05 24.83
CA GLN A 451 -13.25 -67.97 24.06
C GLN A 451 -14.55 -67.43 24.70
N ALA A 452 -15.40 -68.31 25.25
CA ALA A 452 -16.58 -67.90 25.99
C ALA A 452 -16.21 -67.15 27.28
N GLY A 453 -15.18 -67.62 28.00
CA GLY A 453 -14.64 -66.94 29.17
C GLY A 453 -14.06 -65.55 28.86
N ALA A 454 -13.42 -65.39 27.70
CA ALA A 454 -12.91 -64.11 27.22
C ALA A 454 -14.03 -63.09 27.01
N ARG A 455 -15.16 -63.49 26.40
CA ARG A 455 -16.33 -62.61 26.23
C ARG A 455 -16.90 -62.18 27.58
N ILE A 456 -17.03 -63.10 28.53
CA ILE A 456 -17.52 -62.79 29.88
C ILE A 456 -16.55 -61.82 30.57
N ALA A 457 -15.25 -62.10 30.53
CA ALA A 457 -14.24 -61.25 31.16
C ALA A 457 -14.23 -59.83 30.59
N CYS A 458 -14.32 -59.67 29.26
CA CYS A 458 -14.45 -58.35 28.64
C CYS A 458 -15.72 -57.63 29.10
N THR A 459 -16.89 -58.30 29.06
CA THR A 459 -18.16 -57.71 29.51
C THR A 459 -18.10 -57.29 30.98
N THR A 460 -17.50 -58.09 31.87
CA THR A 460 -17.26 -57.74 33.28
C THR A 460 -16.41 -56.48 33.41
N ALA A 461 -15.40 -56.31 32.54
CA ALA A 461 -14.57 -55.11 32.47
C ALA A 461 -15.23 -53.94 31.73
N ARG A 462 -16.50 -54.07 31.28
CA ARG A 462 -17.21 -53.10 30.42
C ARG A 462 -16.53 -52.84 29.08
N LEU A 463 -15.85 -53.87 28.56
CA LEU A 463 -15.19 -53.90 27.26
C LEU A 463 -15.87 -54.92 26.35
N VAL A 464 -15.53 -54.89 25.07
CA VAL A 464 -15.91 -55.92 24.10
C VAL A 464 -14.66 -56.66 23.61
N LEU A 465 -14.83 -57.91 23.20
CA LEU A 465 -13.74 -58.67 22.60
C LEU A 465 -13.47 -58.10 21.18
N PRO A 466 -12.24 -57.68 20.84
CA PRO A 466 -11.97 -57.03 19.58
C PRO A 466 -12.09 -58.00 18.40
N SER A 467 -12.51 -57.51 17.23
CA SER A 467 -12.46 -58.27 15.98
C SER A 467 -11.02 -58.42 15.48
N VAL A 468 -10.78 -59.32 14.53
CA VAL A 468 -9.45 -59.44 13.91
C VAL A 468 -9.05 -58.15 13.19
N GLU A 469 -9.98 -57.43 12.58
CA GLU A 469 -9.72 -56.15 11.91
C GLU A 469 -9.32 -55.06 12.91
N GLU A 470 -9.95 -55.03 14.09
CA GLU A 470 -9.58 -54.11 15.17
C GLU A 470 -8.20 -54.44 15.75
N MET A 471 -7.87 -55.72 15.87
CA MET A 471 -6.53 -56.17 16.29
C MET A 471 -5.45 -55.77 15.28
N GLN A 472 -5.73 -55.93 13.99
CA GLN A 472 -4.83 -55.49 12.92
C GLN A 472 -4.68 -53.96 12.90
N ALA A 473 -5.77 -53.21 13.05
CA ALA A 473 -5.75 -51.76 13.11
C ALA A 473 -4.89 -51.26 14.28
N PHE A 474 -5.07 -51.84 15.48
CA PHE A 474 -4.23 -51.56 16.63
C PHE A 474 -2.76 -51.92 16.36
N TRP A 475 -2.49 -53.09 15.78
CA TRP A 475 -1.13 -53.50 15.48
C TRP A 475 -0.43 -52.49 14.55
N ARG A 476 -1.11 -52.00 13.51
CA ARG A 476 -0.61 -50.97 12.58
C ARG A 476 -0.28 -49.64 13.26
N THR A 477 -0.99 -49.29 14.34
CA THR A 477 -0.70 -48.05 15.09
C THR A 477 0.67 -48.10 15.79
N TYR A 478 1.15 -49.30 16.16
CA TYR A 478 2.37 -49.46 16.98
C TYR A 478 3.54 -50.11 16.24
N PHE A 479 3.31 -51.01 15.28
CA PHE A 479 4.37 -51.67 14.52
C PHE A 479 4.61 -50.94 13.19
N PRO A 480 5.88 -50.74 12.75
CA PRO A 480 7.12 -51.23 13.37
C PRO A 480 7.70 -50.30 14.45
N SER A 481 7.16 -49.09 14.63
CA SER A 481 7.78 -48.02 15.43
C SER A 481 8.11 -48.40 16.87
N SER A 482 7.26 -49.23 17.48
CA SER A 482 7.36 -49.67 18.88
C SER A 482 7.94 -51.09 19.02
N GLY A 483 8.27 -51.75 17.91
CA GLY A 483 8.57 -53.18 17.87
C GLY A 483 7.34 -54.06 18.13
N PRO A 484 7.52 -55.32 18.58
CA PRO A 484 6.41 -56.25 18.86
C PRO A 484 5.38 -55.63 19.83
N VAL A 485 4.15 -55.42 19.35
CA VAL A 485 3.13 -54.60 20.03
C VAL A 485 2.75 -55.16 21.39
N GLY A 486 2.54 -56.48 21.48
CA GLY A 486 2.26 -57.14 22.76
C GLY A 486 3.35 -56.89 23.80
N ARG A 487 4.62 -57.03 23.41
CA ARG A 487 5.77 -56.76 24.29
C ARG A 487 5.89 -55.29 24.64
N TYR A 488 5.65 -54.39 23.69
CA TYR A 488 5.65 -52.95 23.94
C TYR A 488 4.62 -52.56 25.00
N MET A 489 3.43 -53.17 24.98
CA MET A 489 2.38 -52.99 25.99
C MET A 489 2.67 -53.71 27.31
N GLY A 490 3.71 -54.57 27.38
CA GLY A 490 4.04 -55.37 28.56
C GLY A 490 3.22 -56.66 28.67
N TRP A 491 2.53 -57.08 27.61
CA TRP A 491 1.76 -58.32 27.55
C TRP A 491 2.64 -59.48 27.06
N GLN A 492 2.22 -60.73 27.32
CA GLN A 492 3.02 -61.89 26.91
C GLN A 492 3.01 -62.03 25.38
N SER A 493 4.12 -62.50 24.81
CA SER A 493 4.24 -62.80 23.39
C SER A 493 3.54 -64.12 23.05
N TYR A 494 2.21 -64.08 23.07
CA TYR A 494 1.33 -65.19 22.76
C TYR A 494 0.03 -64.68 22.14
N HIS A 495 -0.73 -65.58 21.51
CA HIS A 495 -1.94 -65.21 20.79
C HIS A 495 -3.06 -64.73 21.74
N PHE A 496 -3.85 -63.79 21.23
CA PHE A 496 -5.03 -63.24 21.91
C PHE A 496 -6.31 -63.69 21.21
N TRP A 497 -7.37 -63.90 22.00
CA TRP A 497 -8.70 -64.14 21.47
C TRP A 497 -9.24 -62.94 20.70
N THR A 498 -9.92 -63.19 19.59
CA THR A 498 -10.75 -62.20 18.88
C THR A 498 -12.23 -62.59 18.92
N SER A 499 -13.12 -61.66 18.57
CA SER A 499 -14.55 -61.91 18.43
C SER A 499 -14.94 -62.60 17.12
N THR A 500 -14.02 -62.69 16.16
CA THR A 500 -14.25 -63.26 14.82
C THR A 500 -14.27 -64.79 14.88
N SER A 501 -15.40 -65.39 14.51
CA SER A 501 -15.54 -66.85 14.39
C SER A 501 -14.91 -67.35 13.09
N LEU A 502 -14.30 -68.54 13.12
CA LEU A 502 -13.80 -69.22 11.93
C LEU A 502 -14.75 -70.33 11.50
N ASP A 503 -15.24 -71.13 12.45
CA ASP A 503 -16.31 -72.11 12.28
C ASP A 503 -17.10 -72.31 13.59
N ALA A 504 -17.89 -73.38 13.71
CA ALA A 504 -18.70 -73.66 14.90
C ALA A 504 -17.90 -74.04 16.16
N ALA A 505 -16.66 -74.53 16.00
CA ALA A 505 -15.80 -75.03 17.08
C ALA A 505 -14.46 -74.27 17.20
N THR A 506 -14.18 -73.33 16.29
CA THR A 506 -12.94 -72.53 16.26
C THR A 506 -13.19 -71.04 16.06
N ALA A 507 -12.29 -70.22 16.62
CA ALA A 507 -12.29 -68.77 16.44
C ALA A 507 -10.91 -68.27 16.00
N VAL A 508 -10.92 -67.09 15.39
CA VAL A 508 -9.71 -66.38 14.99
C VAL A 508 -9.00 -65.82 16.23
N THR A 509 -7.67 -65.88 16.18
CA THR A 509 -6.75 -65.39 17.20
C THR A 509 -5.69 -64.54 16.52
N TYR A 510 -5.11 -63.61 17.26
CA TYR A 510 -4.12 -62.69 16.72
C TYR A 510 -2.86 -62.62 17.60
N ASP A 511 -1.68 -62.72 16.99
CA ASP A 511 -0.40 -62.51 17.67
C ASP A 511 0.05 -61.05 17.57
N LEU A 512 -0.22 -60.27 18.62
CA LEU A 512 0.23 -58.88 18.70
C LEU A 512 1.76 -58.73 18.81
N SER A 513 2.52 -59.81 19.04
CA SER A 513 3.98 -59.76 19.04
C SER A 513 4.60 -60.24 17.72
N GLY A 514 3.79 -60.73 16.79
CA GLY A 514 4.27 -61.18 15.49
C GLY A 514 4.58 -60.02 14.54
N GLY A 515 5.44 -60.30 13.54
CA GLY A 515 6.02 -59.29 12.65
C GLY A 515 5.29 -59.05 11.34
N SER A 516 4.13 -59.68 11.08
CA SER A 516 3.38 -59.51 9.83
C SER A 516 1.89 -59.43 10.09
N GLU A 517 1.27 -58.35 9.63
CA GLU A 517 -0.15 -58.07 9.82
C GLU A 517 -1.05 -59.26 9.43
N GLU A 518 -0.76 -59.92 8.31
CA GLU A 518 -1.54 -61.05 7.81
C GLU A 518 -1.14 -62.38 8.47
N ARG A 519 0.16 -62.63 8.68
CA ARG A 519 0.64 -63.90 9.24
C ARG A 519 0.46 -64.02 10.76
N ASN A 520 0.11 -62.93 11.42
CA ASN A 520 -0.24 -62.92 12.85
C ASN A 520 -1.63 -63.54 13.13
N VAL A 521 -2.42 -63.83 12.09
CA VAL A 521 -3.76 -64.42 12.21
C VAL A 521 -3.65 -65.95 12.29
N SER A 522 -4.37 -66.57 13.24
CA SER A 522 -4.42 -68.03 13.40
C SER A 522 -5.78 -68.52 13.91
N GLY A 523 -6.12 -69.80 13.70
CA GLY A 523 -7.31 -70.45 14.25
C GLY A 523 -7.02 -71.28 15.50
N ARG A 524 -7.90 -71.24 16.51
CA ARG A 524 -7.80 -72.03 17.74
C ARG A 524 -9.17 -72.61 18.14
N ARG A 525 -9.18 -73.75 18.84
CA ARG A 525 -10.42 -74.38 19.33
C ARG A 525 -11.02 -73.51 20.43
N LEU A 526 -12.34 -73.36 20.48
CA LEU A 526 -13.00 -72.50 21.47
C LEU A 526 -12.70 -72.89 22.95
N THR A 527 -12.29 -74.14 23.18
CA THR A 527 -11.88 -74.68 24.49
C THR A 527 -10.42 -74.43 24.84
N ASP A 528 -9.58 -74.00 23.89
CA ASP A 528 -8.20 -73.62 24.17
C ASP A 528 -8.17 -72.42 25.11
N ARG A 529 -7.06 -72.23 25.83
CA ARG A 529 -6.94 -71.09 26.74
C ARG A 529 -5.83 -70.14 26.32
N LEU A 530 -6.20 -68.89 26.07
CA LEU A 530 -5.33 -67.84 25.52
C LEU A 530 -5.46 -66.54 26.31
N GLN A 531 -4.64 -65.56 25.93
CA GLN A 531 -4.74 -64.21 26.46
C GLN A 531 -5.98 -63.49 25.91
N VAL A 532 -6.44 -62.49 26.65
CA VAL A 532 -7.62 -61.69 26.36
C VAL A 532 -7.25 -60.23 26.51
N VAL A 533 -7.50 -59.50 25.43
CA VAL A 533 -7.60 -58.04 25.44
C VAL A 533 -9.05 -57.66 25.19
N GLY A 534 -9.47 -56.54 25.77
CA GLY A 534 -10.77 -55.95 25.54
C GLY A 534 -10.60 -54.56 24.95
N ILE A 535 -11.50 -54.18 24.06
CA ILE A 535 -11.55 -52.84 23.46
C ILE A 535 -12.78 -52.10 23.97
N THR A 536 -12.67 -50.78 24.13
CA THR A 536 -13.84 -49.95 24.48
C THR A 536 -14.92 -50.08 23.40
N PRO A 537 -16.21 -50.11 23.80
CA PRO A 537 -17.30 -50.08 22.84
C PRO A 537 -17.26 -48.79 21.98
N PRO A 538 -17.81 -48.84 20.76
CA PRO A 538 -17.84 -47.70 19.85
C PRO A 538 -18.64 -46.51 20.37
#